data_AF-A0A0F3IQF5-F1
#
_entry.id   AF-A0A0F3IQF5-F1
#
_cell.length_a   1.000
_cell.length_b   1.000
_cell.length_c   1.000
_cell.angle_alpha   90.00
_cell.angle_beta   90.00
_cell.angle_gamma   90.00
#
_symmetry.space_group_name_H-M   'P 1'
#
loop_
_entity.id
_entity.type
_entity.pdbx_description
1 polymer ?
#
loop_
_entity_poly.entity_id
_entity_poly.type
_entity_poly.pdbx_seq_one_letter_code
_entity_poly.pdbx_strand_id
1 'polypeptide(L)'
;VRGATDAGSVATWTASGLLGVHNGSIGASGGSGGSCIVGGTLIDGSQPINFSDCAGLAISQPAIAGKNWIKCTTDVANLQFRVGLDGAVTGASFTSPAADYAEWFEGLEPLPVGGCVVIGDGGLIRLYDSRYDRLDDIMGVVRPRKTRDCLIGNAAEHNWAGMYLKDEFGDPVYENWTDPADGSVHRVLAVNPAYEASLPYLPRSARPEWNLIGLLGQVPILNGQPQNPRWRAMRPISDHVTLVYIR
;
A
#
# COMPACT_ATOMS: atom_id res chain seq x y z
N VAL A 1 9.19 16.99 -41.87
CA VAL A 1 9.32 17.41 -40.46
C VAL A 1 9.18 18.91 -40.41
N ARG A 2 8.17 19.46 -39.72
CA ARG A 2 8.07 20.91 -39.46
C ARG A 2 8.33 21.06 -37.96
N GLY A 3 9.36 21.80 -37.57
CA GLY A 3 9.70 22.05 -36.17
C GLY A 3 9.67 23.54 -35.88
N ALA A 4 9.18 23.93 -34.71
CA ALA A 4 9.50 25.22 -34.13
C ALA A 4 10.79 25.03 -33.32
N THR A 5 11.81 25.85 -33.59
CA THR A 5 13.06 25.85 -32.85
C THR A 5 13.15 27.14 -32.06
N ASP A 6 13.33 27.03 -30.74
CA ASP A 6 14.11 27.99 -29.99
C ASP A 6 15.06 27.23 -29.07
N ALA A 7 16.22 27.83 -28.83
CA ALA A 7 17.44 27.17 -28.37
C ALA A 7 17.23 26.09 -27.29
N GLY A 8 17.42 24.83 -27.70
CA GLY A 8 17.63 23.70 -26.77
C GLY A 8 16.53 22.66 -26.66
N SER A 9 15.39 22.77 -27.34
CA SER A 9 14.36 21.73 -27.32
C SER A 9 13.77 21.45 -28.71
N VAL A 10 13.83 20.17 -29.13
CA VAL A 10 13.29 19.68 -30.41
C VAL A 10 12.16 18.72 -30.11
N ALA A 11 10.93 19.06 -30.51
CA ALA A 11 9.84 18.10 -30.59
C ALA A 11 9.80 17.51 -32.00
N THR A 12 10.07 16.21 -32.15
CA THR A 12 9.91 15.48 -33.41
C THR A 12 8.63 14.66 -33.37
N TRP A 13 7.84 14.70 -34.45
CA TRP A 13 6.67 13.85 -34.63
C TRP A 13 6.63 13.28 -36.05
N THR A 14 6.05 12.10 -36.20
CA THR A 14 5.86 11.41 -37.49
C THR A 14 4.46 11.69 -38.04
N ALA A 15 4.17 11.26 -39.28
CA ALA A 15 2.84 11.40 -39.88
C ALA A 15 1.72 10.63 -39.13
N SER A 16 2.07 9.82 -38.12
CA SER A 16 1.17 8.96 -37.35
C SER A 16 1.12 9.27 -35.86
N GLY A 17 1.79 10.33 -35.38
CA GLY A 17 1.75 10.74 -33.98
C GLY A 17 1.63 12.26 -33.87
N LEU A 18 0.67 12.75 -33.10
CA LEU A 18 0.49 14.16 -32.77
C LEU A 18 0.88 14.37 -31.30
N LEU A 19 1.77 15.34 -31.05
CA LEU A 19 2.00 15.88 -29.70
C LEU A 19 0.85 16.85 -29.39
N GLY A 20 -0.15 16.39 -28.66
CA GLY A 20 -1.25 17.22 -28.20
C GLY A 20 -0.87 17.91 -26.89
N VAL A 21 -0.51 19.19 -26.94
CA VAL A 21 -0.46 20.04 -25.74
C VAL A 21 -1.81 20.73 -25.63
N HIS A 22 -2.64 20.32 -24.67
CA HIS A 22 -3.88 21.02 -24.35
C HIS A 22 -3.87 21.41 -22.87
N ASN A 23 -3.91 22.72 -22.61
CA ASN A 23 -4.08 23.31 -21.27
C ASN A 23 -3.11 22.74 -20.21
N GLY A 24 -1.81 22.63 -20.54
CA GLY A 24 -0.77 22.14 -19.62
C GLY A 24 -0.65 20.62 -19.48
N SER A 25 -1.40 19.84 -20.27
CA SER A 25 -1.27 18.38 -20.33
C SER A 25 -0.49 17.93 -21.57
N ILE A 26 0.38 16.92 -21.41
CA ILE A 26 1.08 16.22 -22.50
C ILE A 26 0.46 14.83 -22.61
N GLY A 27 -0.21 14.56 -23.73
CA GLY A 27 -0.73 13.24 -24.06
C GLY A 27 -0.37 12.88 -25.50
N ALA A 28 -0.04 11.62 -25.74
CA ALA A 28 0.07 11.05 -27.08
C ALA A 28 -1.07 10.04 -27.27
N SER A 29 -1.82 10.17 -28.35
CA SER A 29 -2.83 9.21 -28.76
C SER A 29 -2.44 8.62 -30.11
N GLY A 30 -2.31 7.28 -30.16
CA GLY A 30 -1.97 6.52 -31.36
C GLY A 30 -0.46 6.27 -31.51
N GLY A 31 -0.06 5.00 -31.40
CA GLY A 31 1.32 4.54 -31.61
C GLY A 31 2.27 4.87 -30.45
N SER A 32 3.30 4.04 -30.28
CA SER A 32 4.20 3.99 -29.12
C SER A 32 4.88 5.34 -28.80
N GLY A 33 4.63 5.86 -27.60
CA GLY A 33 5.42 6.92 -26.95
C GLY A 33 4.60 7.79 -26.00
N GLY A 34 5.02 7.91 -24.74
CA GLY A 34 4.44 8.89 -23.82
C GLY A 34 4.94 8.74 -22.38
N SER A 35 6.14 9.28 -22.09
CA SER A 35 6.60 9.52 -20.71
C SER A 35 6.15 10.93 -20.29
N CYS A 36 5.51 11.04 -19.13
CA CYS A 36 5.16 12.32 -18.52
C CYS A 36 6.25 12.73 -17.51
N ILE A 37 6.92 13.87 -17.75
CA ILE A 37 7.67 14.58 -16.72
C ILE A 37 6.97 15.91 -16.50
N VAL A 38 6.38 16.08 -15.32
CA VAL A 38 5.93 17.39 -14.82
C VAL A 38 6.96 17.84 -13.78
N GLY A 39 7.76 18.85 -14.12
CA GLY A 39 8.48 19.67 -13.14
C GLY A 39 9.78 19.14 -12.53
N GLY A 40 10.48 18.16 -13.12
CA GLY A 40 11.80 17.70 -12.64
C GLY A 40 12.89 17.82 -13.70
N THR A 41 14.08 18.33 -13.31
CA THR A 41 15.31 18.17 -14.09
C THR A 41 15.78 16.72 -13.97
N LEU A 42 16.00 16.02 -15.09
CA LEU A 42 16.69 14.73 -15.08
C LEU A 42 18.10 14.95 -14.53
N ILE A 43 18.45 14.27 -13.44
CA ILE A 43 19.81 14.24 -12.92
C ILE A 43 20.63 13.34 -13.84
N ASP A 44 21.83 13.76 -14.23
CA ASP A 44 22.73 12.95 -15.07
C ASP A 44 22.92 11.54 -14.45
N GLY A 45 22.57 10.50 -15.22
CA GLY A 45 22.51 9.11 -14.75
C GLY A 45 21.12 8.55 -14.42
N SER A 46 20.03 9.33 -14.50
CA SER A 46 18.66 8.80 -14.31
C SER A 46 18.22 7.94 -15.50
N GLN A 47 17.81 6.70 -15.25
CA GLN A 47 17.15 5.85 -16.25
C GLN A 47 15.74 6.38 -16.54
N PRO A 48 15.28 6.40 -17.81
CA PRO A 48 13.90 6.78 -18.11
C PRO A 48 12.92 5.79 -17.47
N ILE A 49 11.73 6.28 -17.10
CA ILE A 49 10.61 5.40 -16.75
C ILE A 49 10.20 4.67 -18.03
N ASN A 50 10.64 3.43 -18.17
CA ASN A 50 10.35 2.57 -19.32
C ASN A 50 9.05 1.81 -19.08
N PHE A 51 8.03 2.07 -19.89
CA PHE A 51 6.84 1.24 -19.99
C PHE A 51 6.94 0.39 -21.25
N SER A 52 7.36 -0.87 -21.10
CA SER A 52 7.36 -1.86 -22.19
C SER A 52 5.97 -2.48 -22.32
N ASP A 53 5.48 -2.63 -23.56
CA ASP A 53 4.21 -3.32 -23.91
C ASP A 53 2.94 -2.78 -23.23
N CYS A 54 2.99 -1.53 -22.74
CA CYS A 54 1.81 -0.85 -22.20
C CYS A 54 1.13 -0.03 -23.31
N ALA A 55 -0.13 -0.33 -23.62
CA ALA A 55 -0.89 0.43 -24.62
C ALA A 55 -1.23 1.87 -24.17
N GLY A 56 -1.19 2.13 -22.86
CA GLY A 56 -1.30 3.46 -22.27
C GLY A 56 -1.13 3.46 -20.75
N LEU A 57 -0.61 4.56 -20.21
CA LEU A 57 -0.60 4.87 -18.79
C LEU A 57 -1.16 6.29 -18.60
N ALA A 58 -2.13 6.44 -17.70
CA ALA A 58 -2.69 7.74 -17.34
C ALA A 58 -2.63 7.94 -15.82
N ILE A 59 -2.12 9.11 -15.41
CA ILE A 59 -2.27 9.65 -14.06
C ILE A 59 -3.16 10.89 -14.22
N SER A 60 -4.43 10.81 -13.81
CA SER A 60 -5.39 11.90 -14.00
C SER A 60 -5.83 12.53 -12.68
N GLN A 61 -5.83 13.86 -12.59
CA GLN A 61 -6.70 14.59 -11.65
C GLN A 61 -8.16 14.46 -12.14
N PRO A 62 -9.14 14.02 -11.34
CA PRO A 62 -10.50 13.90 -11.83
C PRO A 62 -11.50 14.79 -11.12
N ALA A 63 -12.42 15.32 -11.92
CA ALA A 63 -13.72 15.84 -11.51
C ALA A 63 -14.90 14.94 -11.95
N ILE A 64 -14.68 13.71 -12.46
CA ILE A 64 -15.75 12.88 -13.07
C ILE A 64 -15.60 11.38 -12.76
N ALA A 65 -16.73 10.67 -12.66
CA ALA A 65 -16.87 9.22 -12.45
C ALA A 65 -16.11 8.34 -13.47
N GLY A 66 -15.57 7.20 -13.02
CA GLY A 66 -14.90 6.19 -13.87
C GLY A 66 -13.38 6.39 -14.08
N LYS A 67 -12.76 7.31 -13.35
CA LYS A 67 -11.31 7.60 -13.41
C LYS A 67 -10.51 6.71 -12.44
N ASN A 68 -9.18 6.65 -12.62
CA ASN A 68 -8.24 5.88 -11.79
C ASN A 68 -6.94 6.70 -11.60
N TRP A 69 -6.19 6.48 -10.52
CA TRP A 69 -4.84 7.06 -10.34
C TRP A 69 -3.86 6.41 -11.30
N ILE A 70 -3.99 5.09 -11.48
CA ILE A 70 -3.19 4.29 -12.41
C ILE A 70 -4.14 3.37 -13.15
N LYS A 71 -4.00 3.27 -14.47
CA LYS A 71 -4.76 2.34 -15.31
C LYS A 71 -3.86 1.76 -16.40
N CYS A 72 -3.77 0.44 -16.46
CA CYS A 72 -3.04 -0.31 -17.48
C CYS A 72 -4.02 -1.21 -18.25
N THR A 73 -4.07 -1.06 -19.57
CA THR A 73 -4.96 -1.82 -20.47
C THR A 73 -4.20 -2.45 -21.62
N THR A 74 -4.77 -3.50 -22.21
CA THR A 74 -4.33 -4.01 -23.53
C THR A 74 -4.93 -3.19 -24.67
N ASP A 75 -4.49 -3.47 -25.90
CA ASP A 75 -4.99 -2.94 -27.18
C ASP A 75 -6.50 -3.15 -27.42
N VAL A 76 -7.06 -4.21 -26.86
CA VAL A 76 -8.51 -4.51 -26.87
C VAL A 76 -9.26 -3.97 -25.63
N ALA A 77 -8.70 -2.96 -24.95
CA ALA A 77 -9.29 -2.29 -23.78
C ALA A 77 -9.55 -3.18 -22.55
N ASN A 78 -8.93 -4.37 -22.47
CA ASN A 78 -9.01 -5.22 -21.28
C ASN A 78 -8.15 -4.64 -20.15
N LEU A 79 -8.78 -4.38 -18.99
CA LEU A 79 -8.10 -3.87 -17.80
C LEU A 79 -7.20 -4.93 -17.17
N GLN A 80 -5.89 -4.65 -17.09
CA GLN A 80 -4.90 -5.57 -16.52
C GLN A 80 -4.53 -5.21 -15.08
N PHE A 81 -4.44 -3.92 -14.80
CA PHE A 81 -4.11 -3.37 -13.50
C PHE A 81 -4.72 -1.97 -13.34
N ARG A 82 -5.23 -1.64 -12.15
CA ARG A 82 -5.60 -0.27 -11.78
C ARG A 82 -5.34 0.02 -10.31
N VAL A 83 -5.18 1.31 -10.04
CA VAL A 83 -5.38 1.92 -8.72
C VAL A 83 -6.54 2.89 -8.83
N GLY A 84 -7.67 2.57 -8.20
CA GLY A 84 -8.89 3.38 -8.20
C GLY A 84 -8.76 4.69 -7.41
N LEU A 85 -9.74 5.58 -7.55
CA LEU A 85 -9.79 6.85 -6.80
C LEU A 85 -9.93 6.63 -5.28
N ASP A 86 -10.52 5.49 -4.93
CA ASP A 86 -10.72 4.97 -3.58
C ASP A 86 -9.46 4.25 -3.04
N GLY A 87 -8.37 4.24 -3.80
CA GLY A 87 -7.13 3.54 -3.45
C GLY A 87 -7.17 2.03 -3.70
N ALA A 88 -8.28 1.48 -4.22
CA ALA A 88 -8.38 0.06 -4.50
C ALA A 88 -7.40 -0.36 -5.60
N VAL A 89 -6.53 -1.32 -5.28
CA VAL A 89 -5.59 -1.91 -6.23
C VAL A 89 -6.19 -3.20 -6.77
N THR A 90 -6.42 -3.29 -8.07
CA THR A 90 -6.94 -4.51 -8.70
C THR A 90 -6.08 -4.90 -9.88
N GLY A 91 -5.74 -6.18 -9.99
CA GLY A 91 -5.07 -6.78 -11.15
C GLY A 91 -5.38 -8.27 -11.23
N ALA A 92 -5.02 -8.89 -12.35
CA ALA A 92 -5.31 -10.32 -12.59
C ALA A 92 -4.51 -11.27 -11.68
N SER A 93 -3.28 -10.90 -11.31
CA SER A 93 -2.43 -11.65 -10.39
C SER A 93 -1.40 -10.74 -9.72
N PHE A 94 -0.94 -11.12 -8.53
CA PHE A 94 0.14 -10.48 -7.80
C PHE A 94 1.09 -11.55 -7.26
N THR A 95 2.39 -11.42 -7.54
CA THR A 95 3.43 -12.33 -7.05
C THR A 95 4.44 -11.52 -6.26
N SER A 96 4.74 -11.97 -5.04
CA SER A 96 5.73 -11.37 -4.15
C SER A 96 6.76 -12.42 -3.72
N PRO A 97 8.05 -12.07 -3.57
CA PRO A 97 9.06 -12.97 -3.02
C PRO A 97 8.94 -13.16 -1.49
N ALA A 98 8.19 -12.31 -0.80
CA ALA A 98 7.93 -12.44 0.62
C ALA A 98 6.86 -13.51 0.89
N ALA A 99 6.91 -14.16 2.06
CA ALA A 99 6.23 -15.44 2.29
C ALA A 99 5.27 -15.43 3.49
N ASP A 100 4.97 -14.27 4.06
CA ASP A 100 4.17 -14.10 5.28
C ASP A 100 3.18 -12.94 5.21
N TYR A 101 2.11 -13.08 5.98
CA TYR A 101 1.17 -12.01 6.29
C TYR A 101 1.40 -11.55 7.73
N ALA A 102 1.44 -10.23 7.92
CA ALA A 102 1.59 -9.63 9.23
C ALA A 102 0.60 -8.49 9.44
N GLU A 103 0.26 -8.19 10.69
CA GLU A 103 -0.55 -7.03 11.06
C GLU A 103 0.08 -6.28 12.23
N TRP A 104 -0.20 -4.98 12.29
CA TRP A 104 0.11 -4.18 13.47
C TRP A 104 -0.94 -4.41 14.56
N PHE A 105 -0.48 -4.77 15.76
CA PHE A 105 -1.28 -4.90 16.98
C PHE A 105 -0.77 -3.98 18.07
N GLU A 106 -1.68 -3.47 18.91
CA GLU A 106 -1.35 -2.63 20.04
C GLU A 106 -1.04 -3.47 21.28
N GLY A 107 0.06 -3.16 21.96
CA GLY A 107 0.46 -3.73 23.24
C GLY A 107 0.79 -2.62 24.23
N LEU A 108 0.99 -2.98 25.50
CA LEU A 108 1.37 -2.01 26.54
C LEU A 108 2.79 -1.47 26.35
N GLU A 109 3.65 -2.25 25.69
CA GLU A 109 5.06 -1.93 25.46
C GLU A 109 5.56 -2.59 24.17
N PRO A 110 6.71 -2.13 23.62
CA PRO A 110 7.38 -2.83 22.53
C PRO A 110 7.79 -4.24 22.95
N LEU A 111 7.45 -5.24 22.13
CA LEU A 111 7.79 -6.63 22.38
C LEU A 111 9.09 -7.04 21.64
N PRO A 112 9.87 -7.98 22.18
CA PRO A 112 11.09 -8.45 21.55
C PRO A 112 10.80 -9.26 20.27
N VAL A 113 11.57 -8.99 19.21
CA VAL A 113 11.49 -9.70 17.93
C VAL A 113 11.70 -11.20 18.12
N GLY A 114 10.87 -11.99 17.44
CA GLY A 114 10.91 -13.46 17.49
C GLY A 114 10.20 -14.06 18.70
N GLY A 115 9.64 -13.24 19.59
CA GLY A 115 8.77 -13.69 20.68
C GLY A 115 7.38 -14.10 20.18
N CYS A 116 6.82 -15.15 20.78
CA CYS A 116 5.44 -15.58 20.54
C CYS A 116 4.44 -14.76 21.34
N VAL A 117 3.34 -14.37 20.70
CA VAL A 117 2.33 -13.48 21.29
C VAL A 117 0.96 -14.12 21.40
N VAL A 118 0.24 -13.68 22.42
CA VAL A 118 -1.19 -13.95 22.67
C VAL A 118 -1.95 -12.62 22.75
N ILE A 119 -3.27 -12.67 22.66
CA ILE A 119 -4.14 -11.54 23.01
C ILE A 119 -4.47 -11.64 24.50
N GLY A 120 -4.07 -10.64 25.27
CA GLY A 120 -4.37 -10.54 26.68
C GLY A 120 -5.69 -9.81 26.96
N ASP A 121 -5.89 -9.48 28.23
CA ASP A 121 -7.06 -8.74 28.68
C ASP A 121 -7.16 -7.37 28.00
N GLY A 122 -8.39 -6.96 27.66
CA GLY A 122 -8.64 -5.69 26.97
C GLY A 122 -8.27 -5.68 25.48
N GLY A 123 -7.86 -6.81 24.90
CA GLY A 123 -7.58 -6.95 23.46
C GLY A 123 -6.16 -6.54 23.06
N LEU A 124 -5.30 -6.21 24.02
CA LEU A 124 -3.90 -5.86 23.78
C LEU A 124 -3.02 -7.11 23.69
N ILE A 125 -1.97 -7.05 22.88
CA ILE A 125 -1.02 -8.16 22.76
C ILE A 125 0.04 -8.15 23.87
N ARG A 126 0.49 -9.35 24.23
CA ARG A 126 1.65 -9.57 25.11
C ARG A 126 2.37 -10.85 24.72
N LEU A 127 3.56 -11.05 25.28
CA LEU A 127 4.26 -12.34 25.17
C LEU A 127 3.44 -13.44 25.85
N TYR A 128 3.54 -14.64 25.30
CA TYR A 128 3.02 -15.86 25.91
C TYR A 128 3.64 -16.10 27.30
N ASP A 129 2.81 -16.53 28.25
CA ASP A 129 3.19 -16.95 29.59
C ASP A 129 2.50 -18.28 29.94
N SER A 130 3.29 -19.34 30.12
CA SER A 130 2.76 -20.70 30.37
C SER A 130 1.99 -20.86 31.68
N ARG A 131 2.01 -19.85 32.57
CA ARG A 131 1.20 -19.84 33.80
C ARG A 131 -0.26 -19.50 33.53
N TYR A 132 -0.54 -18.78 32.45
CA TYR A 132 -1.86 -18.21 32.15
C TYR A 132 -2.39 -18.64 30.79
N ASP A 133 -1.51 -18.93 29.84
CA ASP A 133 -1.85 -19.21 28.46
C ASP A 133 -1.69 -20.68 28.11
N ARG A 134 -2.48 -21.11 27.14
CA ARG A 134 -2.29 -22.40 26.48
C ARG A 134 -1.54 -22.19 25.18
N LEU A 135 -0.84 -23.22 24.70
CA LEU A 135 -0.08 -23.14 23.46
C LEU A 135 -0.97 -22.82 22.24
N ASP A 136 -2.24 -23.23 22.25
CA ASP A 136 -3.20 -22.93 21.18
C ASP A 136 -3.68 -21.47 21.17
N ASP A 137 -3.43 -20.70 22.23
CA ASP A 137 -3.71 -19.26 22.30
C ASP A 137 -2.66 -18.41 21.56
N ILE A 138 -1.48 -18.99 21.27
CA ILE A 138 -0.42 -18.30 20.54
C ILE A 138 -0.91 -18.02 19.12
N MET A 139 -1.01 -16.73 18.79
CA MET A 139 -1.58 -16.26 17.52
C MET A 139 -0.51 -15.88 16.49
N GLY A 140 0.70 -15.55 16.91
CA GLY A 140 1.73 -15.08 15.99
C GLY A 140 3.08 -14.82 16.65
N VAL A 141 4.00 -14.27 15.86
CA VAL A 141 5.38 -13.99 16.27
C VAL A 141 5.71 -12.53 15.98
N VAL A 142 6.36 -11.85 16.92
CA VAL A 142 6.82 -10.47 16.72
C VAL A 142 7.84 -10.41 15.58
N ARG A 143 7.55 -9.60 14.56
CA ARG A 143 8.40 -9.34 13.39
C ARG A 143 9.27 -8.10 13.61
N PRO A 144 10.43 -8.00 12.94
CA PRO A 144 11.15 -6.73 12.87
C PRO A 144 10.25 -5.64 12.26
N ARG A 145 10.20 -4.44 12.84
CA ARG A 145 9.39 -3.32 12.31
C ARG A 145 9.77 -2.93 10.87
N LYS A 146 11.05 -3.08 10.51
CA LYS A 146 11.59 -2.85 9.16
C LYS A 146 11.90 -4.20 8.53
N THR A 147 10.89 -4.81 7.91
CA THR A 147 10.95 -6.14 7.31
C THR A 147 10.38 -6.12 5.89
N ARG A 148 10.54 -7.22 5.16
CA ARG A 148 9.94 -7.47 3.86
C ARG A 148 8.85 -8.54 4.01
N ASP A 149 7.77 -8.20 4.69
CA ASP A 149 6.60 -9.07 4.76
C ASP A 149 5.78 -8.93 3.46
N CYS A 150 5.04 -9.98 3.08
CA CYS A 150 4.32 -9.98 1.79
C CYS A 150 3.17 -8.98 1.78
N LEU A 151 2.43 -8.95 2.88
CA LEU A 151 1.31 -8.04 3.08
C LEU A 151 1.30 -7.64 4.55
N ILE A 152 1.25 -6.33 4.79
CA ILE A 152 1.12 -5.75 6.13
C ILE A 152 -0.26 -5.12 6.25
N GLY A 153 -1.11 -5.75 7.05
CA GLY A 153 -2.43 -5.23 7.39
C GLY A 153 -2.38 -4.21 8.52
N ASN A 154 -3.47 -3.46 8.68
CA ASN A 154 -3.68 -2.53 9.77
C ASN A 154 -2.56 -1.47 9.94
N ALA A 155 -1.86 -1.05 8.88
CA ALA A 155 -0.69 -0.16 8.98
C ALA A 155 -1.03 1.31 9.28
N ALA A 156 -2.10 1.84 8.66
CA ALA A 156 -2.51 3.24 8.78
C ALA A 156 -1.33 4.23 8.57
N GLU A 157 -0.57 4.09 7.49
CA GLU A 157 0.68 4.85 7.28
C GLU A 157 0.47 6.33 6.91
N HIS A 158 -0.66 6.66 6.27
CA HIS A 158 -0.86 7.98 5.66
C HIS A 158 -1.73 8.92 6.49
N ASN A 159 -2.81 8.40 7.06
CA ASN A 159 -3.80 9.18 7.79
C ASN A 159 -4.14 8.47 9.10
N TRP A 160 -4.65 9.23 10.07
CA TRP A 160 -5.18 8.66 11.29
C TRP A 160 -6.20 7.56 10.97
N ALA A 161 -6.03 6.38 11.58
CA ALA A 161 -6.84 5.21 11.28
C ALA A 161 -8.35 5.43 11.45
N GLY A 162 -8.74 6.37 12.34
CA GLY A 162 -10.12 6.78 12.60
C GLY A 162 -10.56 8.06 11.90
N MET A 163 -9.81 8.58 10.92
CA MET A 163 -10.11 9.85 10.25
C MET A 163 -11.48 9.86 9.58
N TYR A 164 -11.89 8.74 8.99
CA TYR A 164 -13.18 8.61 8.31
C TYR A 164 -14.11 7.67 9.08
N LEU A 165 -15.40 8.00 9.08
CA LEU A 165 -16.44 7.18 9.66
C LEU A 165 -16.59 5.87 8.90
N LYS A 166 -16.81 4.80 9.66
CA LYS A 166 -17.15 3.47 9.18
C LYS A 166 -18.32 2.95 10.00
N ASP A 167 -19.08 2.02 9.43
CA ASP A 167 -20.09 1.30 10.19
C ASP A 167 -19.48 0.22 11.12
N GLU A 168 -20.33 -0.57 11.76
CA GLU A 168 -19.92 -1.59 12.73
C GLU A 168 -19.11 -2.76 12.13
N PHE A 169 -19.13 -2.94 10.82
CA PHE A 169 -18.37 -3.96 10.09
C PHE A 169 -17.13 -3.38 9.37
N GLY A 170 -16.97 -2.06 9.41
CA GLY A 170 -15.85 -1.36 8.80
C GLY A 170 -16.15 -0.81 7.39
N ASP A 171 -17.39 -0.89 6.92
CA ASP A 171 -17.77 -0.31 5.64
C ASP A 171 -17.72 1.22 5.73
N PRO A 172 -17.07 1.92 4.77
CA PRO A 172 -16.95 3.36 4.84
C PRO A 172 -18.30 4.07 4.71
N VAL A 173 -18.53 5.08 5.55
CA VAL A 173 -19.68 5.98 5.44
C VAL A 173 -19.34 7.12 4.48
N TYR A 174 -20.26 7.42 3.57
CA TYR A 174 -20.10 8.49 2.58
C TYR A 174 -21.13 9.60 2.78
N GLU A 175 -20.74 10.83 2.46
CA GLU A 175 -21.60 12.00 2.43
C GLU A 175 -21.50 12.76 1.09
N ASN A 176 -22.49 13.62 0.83
CA ASN A 176 -22.45 14.51 -0.32
C ASN A 176 -21.81 15.84 0.09
N TRP A 177 -20.67 16.15 -0.52
CA TRP A 177 -20.00 17.44 -0.38
C TRP A 177 -20.26 18.28 -1.63
N THR A 178 -20.59 19.56 -1.44
CA THR A 178 -20.81 20.51 -2.54
C THR A 178 -19.59 21.41 -2.66
N ASP A 179 -18.96 21.44 -3.84
CA ASP A 179 -17.81 22.28 -4.09
C ASP A 179 -18.22 23.77 -4.08
N PRO A 180 -17.64 24.61 -3.21
CA PRO A 180 -17.98 26.03 -3.17
C PRO A 180 -17.53 26.82 -4.41
N ALA A 181 -16.61 26.28 -5.22
CA ALA A 181 -16.09 26.96 -6.41
C ALA A 181 -17.03 26.87 -7.60
N ASP A 182 -17.69 25.73 -7.81
CA ASP A 182 -18.53 25.48 -8.99
C ASP A 182 -19.92 24.89 -8.70
N GLY A 183 -20.22 24.57 -7.44
CA GLY A 183 -21.50 24.03 -7.00
C GLY A 183 -21.72 22.55 -7.35
N SER A 184 -20.70 21.85 -7.84
CA SER A 184 -20.80 20.42 -8.13
C SER A 184 -20.86 19.58 -6.86
N VAL A 185 -21.58 18.45 -6.92
CA VAL A 185 -21.78 17.55 -5.77
C VAL A 185 -20.92 16.32 -5.93
N HIS A 186 -20.10 16.04 -4.92
CA HIS A 186 -19.20 14.89 -4.86
C HIS A 186 -19.60 13.96 -3.72
N ARG A 187 -19.54 12.65 -3.96
CA ARG A 187 -19.64 11.65 -2.91
C ARG A 187 -18.27 11.45 -2.29
N VAL A 188 -18.10 11.86 -1.04
CA VAL A 188 -16.83 11.81 -0.30
C VAL A 188 -16.96 10.94 0.95
N LEU A 189 -15.83 10.52 1.53
CA LEU A 189 -15.84 9.83 2.82
C LEU A 189 -16.23 10.81 3.93
N ALA A 190 -17.19 10.41 4.77
CA ALA A 190 -17.60 11.22 5.91
C ALA A 190 -16.46 11.28 6.94
N VAL A 191 -16.07 12.50 7.32
CA VAL A 191 -14.99 12.72 8.28
C VAL A 191 -15.51 12.47 9.69
N ASN A 192 -14.72 11.77 10.51
CA ASN A 192 -15.03 11.57 11.91
C ASN A 192 -15.01 12.91 12.66
N PRO A 193 -16.08 13.31 13.39
CA PRO A 193 -16.08 14.56 14.16
C PRO A 193 -15.00 14.66 15.24
N ALA A 194 -14.42 13.53 15.68
CA ALA A 194 -13.29 13.50 16.59
C ALA A 194 -11.93 13.71 15.89
N TYR A 195 -11.89 13.80 14.56
CA TYR A 195 -10.68 14.08 13.81
C TYR A 195 -10.32 15.56 13.87
N GLU A 196 -9.12 15.84 14.35
CA GLU A 196 -8.56 17.18 14.44
C GLU A 196 -7.40 17.32 13.45
N ALA A 197 -7.62 18.01 12.33
CA ALA A 197 -6.62 18.16 11.26
C ALA A 197 -5.36 18.92 11.67
N SER A 198 -5.41 19.66 12.78
CA SER A 198 -4.27 20.41 13.33
C SER A 198 -3.28 19.51 14.10
N LEU A 199 -3.69 18.32 14.52
CA LEU A 199 -2.84 17.42 15.30
C LEU A 199 -1.89 16.64 14.38
N PRO A 200 -0.60 16.54 14.71
CA PRO A 200 0.32 15.70 13.97
C PRO A 200 -0.03 14.23 14.13
N TYR A 201 -0.02 13.49 13.02
CA TYR A 201 -0.26 12.05 13.02
C TYR A 201 1.06 11.27 12.96
N LEU A 202 1.25 10.33 13.89
CA LEU A 202 2.30 9.31 13.82
C LEU A 202 1.70 7.97 13.38
N PRO A 203 2.18 7.38 12.27
CA PRO A 203 1.68 6.08 11.81
C PRO A 203 2.04 4.98 12.80
N ARG A 204 1.32 3.85 12.74
CA ARG A 204 1.57 2.70 13.64
C ARG A 204 3.01 2.21 13.54
N SER A 205 3.60 2.22 12.34
CA SER A 205 5.01 1.89 12.12
C SER A 205 6.00 2.73 12.92
N ALA A 206 5.64 3.97 13.30
CA ALA A 206 6.46 4.90 14.07
C ALA A 206 6.11 4.93 15.57
N ARG A 207 5.07 4.22 16.01
CA ARG A 207 4.59 4.24 17.40
C ARG A 207 5.03 3.00 18.19
N PRO A 208 5.69 3.16 19.36
CA PRO A 208 6.29 2.05 20.10
C PRO A 208 5.28 1.02 20.62
N GLU A 209 4.07 1.44 20.95
CA GLU A 209 2.99 0.57 21.43
C GLU A 209 2.43 -0.38 20.35
N TRP A 210 2.69 -0.09 19.07
CA TRP A 210 2.28 -0.94 17.95
C TRP A 210 3.38 -1.92 17.59
N ASN A 211 3.10 -3.23 17.60
CA ASN A 211 4.04 -4.28 17.22
C ASN A 211 3.56 -5.00 15.96
N LEU A 212 4.48 -5.30 15.05
CA LEU A 212 4.18 -6.03 13.82
C LEU A 212 4.22 -7.53 14.11
N ILE A 213 3.12 -8.24 13.89
CA ILE A 213 2.98 -9.66 14.23
C ILE A 213 2.76 -10.48 12.97
N GLY A 214 3.61 -11.49 12.74
CA GLY A 214 3.44 -12.45 11.66
C GLY A 214 2.38 -13.49 12.06
N LEU A 215 1.32 -13.60 11.25
CA LEU A 215 0.11 -14.36 11.54
C LEU A 215 -0.09 -15.58 10.63
N LEU A 216 0.58 -15.61 9.48
CA LEU A 216 0.41 -16.66 8.48
C LEU A 216 1.64 -16.72 7.58
N GLY A 217 1.98 -17.92 7.11
CA GLY A 217 3.07 -18.11 6.14
C GLY A 217 4.38 -18.55 6.79
N GLN A 218 5.51 -18.30 6.12
CA GLN A 218 6.82 -18.75 6.55
C GLN A 218 7.51 -17.69 7.41
N VAL A 219 7.43 -17.86 8.73
CA VAL A 219 7.85 -16.86 9.71
C VAL A 219 9.04 -17.37 10.54
N PRO A 220 10.16 -16.61 10.60
CA PRO A 220 11.26 -16.86 11.51
C PRO A 220 10.86 -16.73 13.00
N ILE A 221 11.24 -17.71 13.82
CA ILE A 221 11.07 -17.71 15.28
C ILE A 221 12.42 -17.93 15.98
N LEU A 222 12.59 -17.39 17.19
CA LEU A 222 13.72 -17.76 18.04
C LEU A 222 13.62 -19.22 18.49
N ASN A 223 14.74 -19.93 18.47
CA ASN A 223 14.81 -21.31 18.94
C ASN A 223 14.41 -21.40 20.42
N GLY A 224 13.63 -22.42 20.77
CA GLY A 224 13.15 -22.65 22.14
C GLY A 224 11.89 -21.86 22.53
N GLN A 225 11.37 -20.99 21.67
CA GLN A 225 10.08 -20.34 21.91
C GLN A 225 8.94 -21.37 21.93
N PRO A 226 7.92 -21.18 22.79
CA PRO A 226 6.71 -21.99 22.77
C PRO A 226 5.98 -21.74 21.46
N GLN A 227 5.47 -22.80 20.84
CA GLN A 227 4.82 -22.72 19.52
C GLN A 227 3.41 -23.26 19.60
N ASN A 228 2.51 -22.65 18.83
CA ASN A 228 1.19 -23.20 18.62
C ASN A 228 1.32 -24.62 18.01
N PRO A 229 0.63 -25.65 18.53
CA PRO A 229 0.75 -27.02 18.04
C PRO A 229 0.38 -27.22 16.56
N ARG A 230 -0.29 -26.24 15.94
CA ARG A 230 -0.63 -26.25 14.51
C ARG A 230 0.53 -25.84 13.61
N TRP A 231 1.50 -25.09 14.13
CA TRP A 231 2.64 -24.60 13.36
C TRP A 231 3.60 -25.75 13.04
N ARG A 232 4.38 -25.61 11.98
CA ARG A 232 5.32 -26.65 11.51
C ARG A 232 6.69 -26.05 11.28
N ALA A 233 7.69 -26.53 12.03
CA ALA A 233 9.08 -26.19 11.76
C ALA A 233 9.46 -26.66 10.34
N MET A 234 10.16 -25.81 9.59
CA MET A 234 10.59 -26.10 8.23
C MET A 234 12.08 -26.37 8.17
N ARG A 235 12.89 -25.37 8.53
CA ARG A 235 14.36 -25.47 8.51
C ARG A 235 14.99 -24.44 9.45
N PRO A 236 16.19 -24.70 9.98
CA PRO A 236 16.97 -23.64 10.61
C PRO A 236 17.30 -22.53 9.60
N ILE A 237 17.30 -21.29 10.08
CA ILE A 237 17.85 -20.12 9.38
C ILE A 237 19.25 -19.82 9.93
N SER A 238 19.43 -19.98 11.24
CA SER A 238 20.70 -19.86 11.95
C SER A 238 20.67 -20.73 13.21
N ASP A 239 21.75 -20.73 13.99
CA ASP A 239 21.85 -21.46 15.27
C ASP A 239 20.82 -20.98 16.32
N HIS A 240 20.24 -19.81 16.12
CA HIS A 240 19.30 -19.18 17.05
C HIS A 240 17.88 -19.03 16.48
N VAL A 241 17.68 -19.29 15.19
CA VAL A 241 16.41 -18.99 14.50
C VAL A 241 15.98 -20.17 13.62
N THR A 242 14.72 -20.55 13.74
CA THR A 242 14.07 -21.56 12.89
C THR A 242 12.99 -20.90 12.04
N LEU A 243 12.89 -21.29 10.77
CA LEU A 243 11.75 -20.94 9.92
C LEU A 243 10.58 -21.87 10.24
N VAL A 244 9.42 -21.30 10.53
CA VAL A 244 8.19 -22.03 10.86
C VAL A 244 7.10 -21.67 9.87
N TYR A 245 6.26 -22.63 9.53
CA TYR A 245 5.02 -22.39 8.80
C TYR A 245 3.87 -22.20 9.79
N ILE A 246 3.33 -20.98 9.84
CA ILE A 246 2.13 -20.60 10.59
C ILE A 246 0.91 -20.87 9.71
N ARG A 247 -0.11 -21.56 10.25
CA ARG A 247 -1.32 -22.01 9.56
C ARG A 247 -2.49 -22.24 10.52
#